data_AF-A0A348XQ99-F1
#
_entry.id   AF-A0A348XQ99-F1
#
_cell.length_a   1.000
_cell.length_b   1.000
_cell.length_c   1.000
_cell.angle_alpha   90.00
_cell.angle_beta   90.00
_cell.angle_gamma   90.00
#
_symmetry.space_group_name_H-M   'P 1'
#
loop_
_entity.id
_entity.type
_entity.pdbx_description
1 polymer ?
#
loop_
_entity_poly.entity_id
_entity_poly.type
_entity_poly.pdbx_seq_one_letter_code
_entity_poly.pdbx_strand_id
1 'polypeptide(L)' 'MEVGKALLFLGVLLVLLGLVLLYFPKLFSWFGHLPGDIRIEREGLRVYIPLTSALVLSLLLTLLWNLLGLLRR' A
#
# COMPACT_ATOMS: atom_id res chain seq x y z
N MET A 1 15.26 25.89 4.98
CA MET A 1 16.05 24.64 5.07
C MET A 1 15.16 23.40 5.11
N GLU A 2 14.07 23.42 5.88
CA GLU A 2 13.19 22.25 6.04
C GLU A 2 12.40 21.87 4.78
N VAL A 3 11.95 22.85 3.99
CA VAL A 3 11.25 22.58 2.71
C VAL A 3 12.17 21.89 1.69
N GLY A 4 13.45 22.31 1.61
CA GLY A 4 14.42 21.68 0.69
C GLY A 4 14.72 20.22 1.03
N LYS A 5 14.81 19.90 2.33
CA LYS A 5 14.95 18.51 2.79
C LYS A 5 13.70 17.68 2.48
N ALA A 6 12.50 18.24 2.69
CA ALA A 6 11.25 17.57 2.36
C ALA A 6 11.14 17.28 0.85
N LEU A 7 11.55 18.21 0.00
CA LEU A 7 11.60 18.02 -1.46
C LEU A 7 12.59 16.92 -1.87
N LEU A 8 13.79 16.89 -1.27
CA LEU A 8 14.76 15.81 -1.50
C LEU A 8 14.21 14.45 -1.07
N PHE A 9 13.61 14.36 0.11
CA PHE A 9 13.02 13.12 0.60
C PHE A 9 11.89 12.63 -0.31
N LEU A 10 10.99 13.54 -0.72
CA LEU A 10 9.91 13.22 -1.65
C LEU A 10 10.45 12.74 -3.00
N GLY A 11 11.48 13.40 -3.54
CA GLY A 11 12.12 13.00 -4.79
C GLY A 11 12.69 11.58 -4.72
N VAL A 12 13.43 11.26 -3.65
CA VAL A 12 13.95 9.89 -3.44
C VAL A 12 12.81 8.88 -3.30
N LEU A 13 11.77 9.21 -2.53
CA LEU A 13 10.60 8.35 -2.36
C LEU A 13 9.91 8.05 -3.70
N LEU A 14 9.75 9.06 -4.57
CA LEU A 14 9.15 8.90 -5.89
C LEU A 14 10.02 8.04 -6.81
N VAL A 15 11.34 8.19 -6.79
CA VAL A 15 12.27 7.32 -7.57
C VAL A 15 12.14 5.87 -7.12
N LEU A 16 12.15 5.63 -5.81
CA LEU A 16 11.99 4.27 -5.27
C LEU A 16 10.63 3.66 -5.64
N LEU A 17 9.54 4.43 -5.52
CA LEU A 17 8.21 3.98 -5.97
C LEU A 17 8.20 3.65 -7.46
N GLY A 18 8.80 4.51 -8.30
CA GLY A 18 8.92 4.27 -9.73
C GLY A 18 9.68 2.99 -10.07
N LEU A 19 10.81 2.73 -9.40
CA LEU A 19 11.58 1.49 -9.56
C LEU A 19 10.78 0.26 -9.15
N VAL A 20 10.07 0.33 -8.02
CA VAL A 20 9.22 -0.77 -7.55
C VAL A 20 8.13 -1.08 -8.58
N LEU A 21 7.45 -0.06 -9.10
CA LEU A 21 6.41 -0.26 -10.11
C LEU A 21 6.98 -0.77 -11.44
N LEU A 22 8.19 -0.35 -11.83
CA LEU A 22 8.86 -0.79 -13.06
C LEU A 22 9.26 -2.27 -13.00
N TYR A 23 9.89 -2.70 -11.91
CA TYR A 23 10.41 -4.07 -11.78
C TYR A 23 9.40 -5.06 -11.18
N PHE A 24 8.37 -4.57 -10.48
CA PHE A 24 7.30 -5.39 -9.89
C PHE A 24 5.91 -4.90 -10.35
N PRO A 25 5.58 -4.97 -11.65
CA PRO A 25 4.32 -4.47 -12.18
C PRO A 25 3.08 -5.19 -11.61
N LYS A 26 3.25 -6.40 -11.09
CA LYS A 26 2.19 -7.19 -10.45
C LYS A 26 2.24 -7.14 -8.91
N LEU A 27 3.04 -6.24 -8.32
CA LEU A 27 3.22 -6.20 -6.86
C LEU A 27 1.91 -6.01 -6.10
N PHE A 28 0.95 -5.28 -6.68
CA PHE A 28 -0.35 -5.01 -6.07
C PHE A 28 -1.49 -5.79 -6.72
N SER A 29 -1.21 -6.73 -7.63
CA SER A 29 -2.28 -7.48 -8.33
C SER A 29 -3.06 -8.42 -7.41
N TRP A 30 -2.55 -8.69 -6.21
CA TRP A 30 -3.26 -9.46 -5.18
C TRP A 30 -4.19 -8.58 -4.34
N PHE A 31 -3.95 -7.27 -4.28
CA PHE A 31 -4.74 -6.34 -3.47
C PHE A 31 -6.14 -6.21 -4.07
N GLY A 32 -7.17 -6.41 -3.23
CA GLY A 32 -8.57 -6.47 -3.65
C GLY A 32 -8.98 -7.80 -4.31
N HIS A 33 -8.07 -8.77 -4.47
CA HIS A 33 -8.32 -10.10 -5.06
C HIS A 33 -8.34 -11.22 -4.00
N LEU A 34 -8.34 -10.90 -2.71
CA LEU A 34 -8.34 -11.89 -1.64
C LEU A 34 -9.75 -12.46 -1.43
N PRO A 35 -9.87 -13.71 -0.94
CA PRO A 35 -11.16 -14.28 -0.57
C PRO A 35 -11.86 -13.39 0.47
N GLY A 36 -13.09 -12.97 0.18
CA GLY A 36 -13.85 -12.02 0.99
C GLY A 36 -13.81 -10.57 0.49
N ASP A 37 -12.96 -10.24 -0.48
CA ASP A 37 -13.09 -8.99 -1.23
C ASP A 37 -14.31 -9.07 -2.16
N ILE A 38 -15.19 -8.07 -2.11
CA ILE A 38 -16.44 -8.05 -2.88
C ILE A 38 -16.22 -7.25 -4.16
N ARG A 39 -16.62 -7.86 -5.28
CA ARG A 39 -16.56 -7.23 -6.61
C ARG A 39 -17.92 -7.31 -7.25
N ILE A 40 -18.46 -6.15 -7.59
CA ILE A 40 -19.73 -6.04 -8.28
C ILE A 40 -19.41 -5.39 -9.62
N GLU A 41 -19.45 -6.20 -10.68
CA GLU A 41 -19.27 -5.75 -12.06
C GLU A 41 -20.62 -5.86 -12.78
N ARG A 42 -21.14 -4.72 -13.23
CA ARG A 42 -22.36 -4.56 -14.01
C ARG A 42 -22.07 -3.68 -15.22
N GLU A 43 -22.95 -3.70 -16.22
CA GLU A 43 -22.86 -2.79 -17.37
C GLU A 43 -22.90 -1.33 -16.87
N GLY A 44 -21.78 -0.61 -17.02
CA GLY A 44 -21.63 0.79 -16.59
C GLY A 44 -21.25 1.01 -15.11
N LEU A 45 -21.17 -0.04 -14.28
CA LEU A 45 -20.83 0.11 -12.86
C LEU A 45 -19.85 -0.98 -12.40
N ARG A 46 -18.70 -0.55 -11.88
CA ARG A 46 -17.74 -1.43 -11.21
C ARG A 46 -17.51 -0.94 -9.78
N VAL A 47 -17.88 -1.74 -8.79
CA VAL A 47 -17.67 -1.46 -7.38
C VAL A 47 -16.74 -2.52 -6.79
N TYR A 48 -15.65 -2.05 -6.18
CA TYR A 48 -14.65 -2.88 -5.51
C TYR A 48 -14.69 -2.56 -4.02
N ILE A 49 -14.94 -3.56 -3.18
CA ILE A 49 -14.93 -3.45 -1.72
C ILE A 49 -13.88 -4.42 -1.17
N PRO A 50 -12.63 -3.96 -0.98
CA PRO A 50 -11.50 -4.80 -0.58
C PRO A 50 -11.49 -5.05 0.94
N LEU A 51 -12.52 -5.74 1.48
CA LEU A 51 -12.68 -5.97 2.92
C LEU A 51 -11.50 -6.74 3.52
N THR A 52 -11.20 -7.91 2.96
CA THR A 52 -10.13 -8.78 3.46
C THR A 52 -8.78 -8.14 3.23
N SER A 53 -8.56 -7.58 2.05
CA SER A 53 -7.32 -6.88 1.72
C SER A 53 -7.06 -5.68 2.64
N ALA A 54 -8.09 -4.89 2.96
CA ALA A 54 -7.96 -3.79 3.90
C ALA A 54 -7.64 -4.27 5.32
N LEU A 55 -8.33 -5.32 5.80
CA LEU A 55 -8.05 -5.92 7.11
C LEU A 55 -6.62 -6.44 7.23
N VAL A 56 -6.14 -7.17 6.22
CA VAL A 56 -4.76 -7.69 6.17
C VAL A 56 -3.76 -6.54 6.18
N LEU A 57 -3.98 -5.50 5.38
CA LEU A 57 -3.12 -4.33 5.35
C LEU A 57 -3.09 -3.61 6.71
N SER A 58 -4.24 -3.40 7.34
CA SER A 58 -4.32 -2.80 8.68
C SER A 58 -3.55 -3.62 9.71
N LEU A 59 -3.74 -4.94 9.73
CA LEU A 59 -3.03 -5.83 10.66
C LEU A 59 -1.51 -5.76 10.45
N LEU A 60 -1.05 -5.82 9.19
CA LEU A 60 0.38 -5.71 8.85
C LEU A 60 0.97 -4.38 9.34
N LEU A 61 0.27 -3.26 9.10
CA LEU A 61 0.71 -1.94 9.56
C LEU A 61 0.76 -1.86 11.09
N THR A 62 -0.23 -2.41 11.79
CA THR A 62 -0.25 -2.47 13.26
C THR A 62 0.92 -3.29 13.80
N LEU A 63 1.19 -4.47 13.21
CA LEU A 63 2.32 -5.32 13.61
C LEU A 63 3.66 -4.62 13.37
N LEU A 64 3.84 -3.99 12.20
CA LEU A 64 5.05 -3.26 11.87
C LEU A 64 5.27 -2.10 12.86
N TRP A 65 4.22 -1.34 13.17
CA TRP A 65 4.30 -0.24 14.14
C TRP A 65 4.70 -0.75 15.53
N ASN A 66 4.10 -1.84 16.00
CA ASN A 66 4.44 -2.44 17.28
C ASN A 66 5.88 -2.96 17.32
N LEU A 67 6.35 -3.58 16.23
CA LEU A 67 7.73 -4.07 16.13
C LEU A 67 8.75 -2.92 16.14
N LEU A 68 8.49 -1.84 15.41
CA LEU A 68 9.31 -0.63 15.44
C LEU A 68 9.32 0.01 16.83
N GLY A 69 8.17 -0.03 17.53
CA GLY A 69 8.06 0.41 18.92
C GLY A 69 8.88 -0.44 19.88
N LEU A 70 8.97 -1.75 19.65
CA LEU A 70 9.79 -2.67 20.45
C LEU A 70 11.29 -2.44 20.21
N LEU A 71 11.71 -2.21 18.98
CA LEU A 71 13.11 -1.90 18.61
C LEU A 71 13.61 -0.56 19.19
N ARG A 72 12.69 0.31 19.60
CA ARG A 72 12.98 1.64 20.16
C ARG A 72 12.89 1.68 21.70
N ARG A 73 12.48 0.59 22.34
CA ARG A 73 12.51 0.40 23.79
C ARG A 73 13.80 -0.27 24.20
#